data_AF-A0A377I2S2-F1
#
_entry.id   AF-A0A377I2S2-F1
#
_cell.length_a   1.000
_cell.length_b   1.000
_cell.length_c   1.000
_cell.angle_alpha   90.00
_cell.angle_beta   90.00
_cell.angle_gamma   90.00
#
_symmetry.space_group_name_H-M   'P 1'
#
loop_
_entity.id
_entity.type
_entity.pdbx_description
1 polymer ?
#
loop_
_entity_poly.entity_id
_entity_poly.type
_entity_poly.pdbx_seq_one_letter_code
_entity_poly.pdbx_strand_id
1 'polypeptide(L)'
;MEIGFDVIAMLFGVATVAGFIDAIAGGGGLLTIPALLSTGLPPAVALGTNKLQACGGSFSASLYFVRKKAVDLKQIALLILLTFIGAALGTIVVQNIDVNALKIGLPFLIFAIGIYFLFSPNIGDQDRKQRISYPLFGFTAGMGLGFYDGVFGPAVGSFYTLAFVLLLGFNLTKAVAHAKVLNFTSNFASLLFFIFGGAVVWEIGFIMLIGQFIGATLGREWW
;
A
#
# COMPACT_ATOMS: atom_id res chain seq x y z
N MET A 1 27.32 0.87 -4.93
CA MET A 1 26.70 1.25 -6.21
C MET A 1 26.33 2.71 -6.03
N GLU A 2 27.09 3.64 -6.61
CA GLU A 2 26.72 5.06 -6.54
C GLU A 2 25.49 5.25 -7.43
N ILE A 3 24.37 5.61 -6.81
CA ILE A 3 23.13 5.87 -7.53
C ILE A 3 23.26 7.27 -8.11
N GLY A 4 23.30 7.35 -9.45
CA GLY A 4 23.39 8.61 -10.16
C GLY A 4 22.22 9.54 -9.84
N PHE A 5 22.46 10.85 -9.87
CA PHE A 5 21.44 11.87 -9.63
C PHE A 5 20.23 11.72 -10.58
N ASP A 6 20.49 11.29 -11.81
CA ASP A 6 19.53 10.92 -12.83
C ASP A 6 18.58 9.80 -12.39
N VAL A 7 19.08 8.75 -11.74
CA VAL A 7 18.26 7.66 -11.19
C VAL A 7 17.40 8.16 -10.02
N ILE A 8 17.97 8.99 -9.14
CA ILE A 8 17.24 9.59 -8.02
C ILE A 8 16.09 10.48 -8.52
N ALA A 9 16.35 11.33 -9.51
CA ALA A 9 15.35 12.20 -10.10
C ALA A 9 14.23 11.40 -10.79
N MET A 10 14.59 10.32 -11.50
CA MET A 10 13.61 9.39 -12.09
C MET A 10 12.73 8.76 -10.99
N LEU A 11 13.32 8.22 -9.93
CA LEU A 11 12.58 7.58 -8.84
C LEU A 11 11.66 8.57 -8.10
N PHE A 12 12.11 9.81 -7.91
CA PHE A 12 11.26 10.89 -7.38
C PHE A 12 10.06 11.16 -8.30
N GLY A 13 10.28 11.25 -9.61
CA GLY A 13 9.21 11.44 -10.59
C GLY A 13 8.20 10.29 -10.58
N VAL A 14 8.68 9.04 -10.59
CA VAL A 14 7.83 7.85 -10.50
C VAL A 14 7.04 7.83 -9.19
N ALA A 15 7.67 8.13 -8.06
CA ALA A 15 6.98 8.21 -6.77
C ALA A 15 5.92 9.32 -6.76
N THR A 16 6.17 10.45 -7.42
CA THR A 16 5.17 11.52 -7.53
C THR A 16 3.94 11.08 -8.33
N VAL A 17 4.13 10.47 -9.49
CA VAL A 17 3.02 9.93 -10.31
C VAL A 17 2.31 8.81 -9.56
N ALA A 18 3.06 7.91 -8.92
CA ALA A 18 2.51 6.83 -8.12
C ALA A 18 1.69 7.34 -6.93
N GLY A 19 2.12 8.41 -6.25
CA GLY A 19 1.37 9.05 -5.18
C GLY A 19 0.05 9.62 -5.67
N PHE A 20 0.05 10.26 -6.84
CA PHE A 20 -1.15 10.78 -7.47
C PHE A 20 -2.16 9.66 -7.80
N ILE A 21 -1.71 8.59 -8.46
CA ILE A 21 -2.56 7.44 -8.79
C ILE A 21 -3.03 6.74 -7.52
N ASP A 22 -2.15 6.57 -6.53
CA ASP A 22 -2.53 5.94 -5.27
C ASP A 22 -3.63 6.72 -4.58
N ALA A 23 -3.58 8.06 -4.57
CA ALA A 23 -4.63 8.89 -3.98
C ALA A 23 -6.01 8.68 -4.64
N ILE A 24 -6.06 8.48 -5.95
CA ILE A 24 -7.31 8.32 -6.72
C ILE A 24 -7.84 6.88 -6.65
N ALA A 25 -7.04 5.91 -7.07
CA ALA A 25 -7.50 4.54 -7.34
C ALA A 25 -6.88 3.50 -6.39
N GLY A 26 -5.83 3.87 -5.64
CA GLY A 26 -4.95 2.92 -4.95
C GLY A 26 -4.09 2.13 -5.94
N GLY A 27 -2.82 1.89 -5.59
CA GLY A 27 -1.94 1.05 -6.42
C GLY A 27 -0.65 1.72 -6.91
N GLY A 28 -0.19 2.81 -6.28
CA GLY A 28 1.10 3.41 -6.61
C GLY A 28 2.29 2.45 -6.49
N GLY A 29 2.16 1.39 -5.68
CA GLY A 29 3.11 0.28 -5.59
C GLY A 29 3.39 -0.42 -6.94
N LEU A 30 2.40 -0.47 -7.83
CA LEU A 30 2.53 -1.09 -9.16
C LEU A 30 3.53 -0.36 -10.06
N LEU A 31 3.75 0.94 -9.84
CA LEU A 31 4.75 1.73 -10.58
C LEU A 31 6.10 1.77 -9.85
N THR A 32 6.06 1.95 -8.53
CA THR A 32 7.27 2.21 -7.74
C THR A 32 8.10 0.95 -7.49
N ILE A 33 7.50 -0.23 -7.38
CA ILE A 33 8.26 -1.48 -7.19
C ILE A 33 9.06 -1.84 -8.46
N PRO A 34 8.48 -1.86 -9.69
CA PRO A 34 9.27 -2.09 -10.90
C PRO A 34 10.38 -1.06 -11.11
N ALA A 35 10.13 0.22 -10.80
CA ALA A 35 11.14 1.26 -10.89
C ALA A 35 12.28 1.07 -9.87
N LEU A 36 12.00 0.58 -8.67
CA LEU A 36 13.03 0.21 -7.70
C LEU A 36 13.82 -1.03 -8.16
N LEU A 37 13.14 -2.06 -8.68
CA LEU A 37 13.79 -3.26 -9.20
C LEU A 37 14.68 -2.97 -10.41
N SER A 38 14.33 -2.01 -11.26
CA SER A 38 15.13 -1.65 -12.44
C SER A 38 16.48 -1.01 -12.07
N THR A 39 16.63 -0.49 -10.84
CA THR A 39 17.91 0.00 -10.32
C THR A 39 18.87 -1.12 -9.90
N GLY A 40 18.44 -2.38 -9.99
CA GLY A 40 19.25 -3.55 -9.60
C GLY A 40 19.21 -3.87 -8.10
N LEU A 41 18.36 -3.18 -7.33
CA LEU A 41 18.16 -3.50 -5.91
C LEU A 41 17.65 -4.94 -5.74
N PRO A 42 18.13 -5.68 -4.72
CA PRO A 42 17.53 -6.95 -4.34
C PRO A 42 16.04 -6.79 -4.03
N PRO A 43 15.15 -7.75 -4.39
CA PRO A 43 13.72 -7.62 -4.19
C PRO A 43 13.29 -7.26 -2.77
N ALA A 44 13.86 -7.89 -1.74
CA ALA A 44 13.53 -7.57 -0.35
C ALA A 44 13.87 -6.10 0.00
N VAL A 45 14.99 -5.59 -0.50
CA VAL A 45 15.43 -4.20 -0.31
C VAL A 45 14.53 -3.22 -1.08
N ALA A 46 14.14 -3.59 -2.31
CA ALA A 46 13.19 -2.81 -3.10
C ALA A 46 11.82 -2.74 -2.41
N LEU A 47 11.32 -3.85 -1.87
CA LEU A 47 10.08 -3.90 -1.10
C LEU A 47 10.15 -3.04 0.17
N GLY A 48 11.20 -3.17 0.99
CA GLY A 48 11.36 -2.36 2.19
C GLY A 48 11.50 -0.87 1.90
N THR A 49 12.26 -0.50 0.87
CA THR A 49 12.37 0.89 0.40
C THR A 49 11.02 1.41 -0.12
N ASN A 50 10.23 0.55 -0.77
CA ASN A 50 8.88 0.86 -1.21
C ASN A 50 7.94 1.14 -0.03
N LYS A 51 8.05 0.38 1.07
CA LYS A 51 7.28 0.64 2.30
C LYS A 51 7.59 1.99 2.90
N LEU A 52 8.86 2.39 2.91
CA LEU A 52 9.26 3.72 3.39
C LEU A 52 8.58 4.84 2.60
N GLN A 53 8.63 4.78 1.27
CA GLN A 53 7.99 5.82 0.46
C GLN A 53 6.45 5.78 0.55
N ALA A 54 5.85 4.59 0.55
CA ALA A 54 4.41 4.41 0.61
C ALA A 54 3.80 4.94 1.91
N CYS A 55 4.55 4.91 3.02
CA CYS A 55 4.16 5.56 4.28
C CYS A 55 3.88 7.06 4.10
N GLY A 56 4.63 7.79 3.26
CA GLY A 56 4.41 9.23 3.06
C GLY A 56 3.02 9.54 2.50
N GLY A 57 2.64 8.89 1.40
CA GLY A 57 1.34 9.08 0.76
C GLY A 57 0.17 8.57 1.61
N SER A 58 0.29 7.34 2.14
CA SER A 58 -0.76 6.71 2.92
C SER A 58 -0.98 7.38 4.28
N PHE A 59 0.07 7.88 4.94
CA PHE A 59 -0.04 8.68 6.15
C PHE A 59 -0.82 9.97 5.90
N SER A 60 -0.46 10.70 4.85
CA SER A 60 -1.07 11.99 4.53
C SER A 60 -2.55 11.85 4.19
N ALA A 61 -2.93 10.80 3.42
CA ALA A 61 -4.32 10.47 3.15
C ALA A 61 -5.08 10.02 4.42
N SER A 62 -4.49 9.15 5.24
CA SER A 62 -5.09 8.70 6.49
C SER A 62 -5.36 9.84 7.45
N LEU A 63 -4.38 10.74 7.62
CA LEU A 63 -4.48 11.91 8.48
C LEU A 63 -5.61 12.84 8.02
N TYR A 64 -5.75 13.04 6.70
CA TYR A 64 -6.84 13.83 6.13
C TYR A 64 -8.21 13.27 6.52
N PHE A 65 -8.46 11.97 6.27
CA PHE A 65 -9.75 11.34 6.55
C PHE A 65 -10.09 11.28 8.05
N VAL A 66 -9.09 11.01 8.89
CA VAL A 66 -9.26 11.03 10.35
C VAL A 66 -9.59 12.45 10.83
N ARG A 67 -8.90 13.49 10.36
CA ARG A 67 -9.19 14.88 10.73
C ARG A 67 -10.57 15.34 10.27
N LYS A 68 -11.04 14.86 9.11
CA LYS A 68 -12.39 15.10 8.61
C LYS A 68 -13.47 14.29 9.33
N LYS A 69 -13.11 13.48 10.34
CA LYS A 69 -14.00 12.56 11.07
C LYS A 69 -14.73 11.56 10.14
N ALA A 70 -14.17 11.29 8.97
CA ALA A 70 -14.68 10.28 8.04
C ALA A 70 -14.37 8.85 8.52
N VAL A 71 -13.38 8.71 9.41
CA VAL A 71 -12.99 7.45 10.06
C VAL A 71 -12.86 7.68 11.56
N ASP A 72 -13.53 6.86 12.36
CA ASP A 72 -13.34 6.81 13.80
C ASP A 72 -12.35 5.69 14.14
N LEU A 73 -11.14 6.07 14.56
CA LEU A 73 -10.07 5.14 14.90
C LEU A 73 -10.44 4.16 16.02
N LYS A 74 -11.32 4.56 16.95
CA LYS A 74 -11.77 3.68 18.03
C LYS A 74 -12.65 2.55 17.50
N GLN A 75 -13.50 2.85 16.50
CA GLN A 75 -14.41 1.87 15.90
C GLN A 75 -13.64 0.83 15.07
N ILE A 76 -12.52 1.21 14.46
CA ILE A 76 -11.73 0.32 13.61
C ILE A 76 -10.45 -0.20 14.29
N ALA A 77 -10.29 -0.01 15.60
CA ALA A 77 -9.08 -0.38 16.33
C ALA A 77 -8.70 -1.87 16.15
N LEU A 78 -9.70 -2.76 16.14
CA LEU A 78 -9.48 -4.19 15.88
C LEU A 78 -8.96 -4.44 14.45
N LEU A 79 -9.48 -3.72 13.46
CA LEU A 79 -9.07 -3.87 12.07
C LEU A 79 -7.63 -3.38 11.89
N ILE A 80 -7.27 -2.27 12.53
CA ILE A 80 -5.89 -1.74 12.59
C ILE A 80 -4.96 -2.79 13.21
N LEU A 81 -5.31 -3.34 14.37
CA LEU A 81 -4.49 -4.33 15.07
C LEU A 81 -4.25 -5.58 14.20
N LEU A 82 -5.32 -6.14 13.63
CA LEU A 82 -5.21 -7.36 12.82
C LEU A 82 -4.48 -7.11 11.49
N THR A 83 -4.66 -5.94 10.89
CA THR A 83 -3.90 -5.50 9.71
C THR A 83 -2.41 -5.39 10.03
N PHE A 84 -2.07 -4.79 11.17
CA PHE A 84 -0.68 -4.67 11.64
C PHE A 84 -0.04 -6.05 11.83
N ILE A 85 -0.73 -6.96 12.53
CA ILE A 85 -0.24 -8.33 12.76
C ILE A 85 -0.06 -9.06 11.43
N GLY A 86 -1.05 -8.98 10.53
CA GLY A 86 -0.96 -9.57 9.20
C GLY A 86 0.28 -9.08 8.45
N ALA A 87 0.46 -7.76 8.36
CA ALA A 87 1.58 -7.14 7.66
C ALA A 87 2.94 -7.49 8.27
N ALA A 88 3.04 -7.52 9.60
CA ALA A 88 4.24 -7.97 10.30
C ALA A 88 4.60 -9.42 9.92
N LEU A 89 3.63 -10.34 9.99
CA LEU A 89 3.84 -11.73 9.62
C LEU A 89 4.21 -11.89 8.13
N GLY A 90 3.54 -11.17 7.24
CA GLY A 90 3.84 -11.17 5.81
C GLY A 90 5.26 -10.68 5.51
N THR A 91 5.69 -9.62 6.18
CA THR A 91 7.03 -9.06 6.04
C THR A 91 8.11 -9.97 6.62
N ILE A 92 7.83 -10.69 7.71
CA ILE A 92 8.74 -11.74 8.19
C ILE A 92 8.85 -12.85 7.14
N VAL A 93 7.73 -13.32 6.59
CA VAL A 93 7.73 -14.37 5.58
C VAL A 93 8.54 -13.98 4.36
N VAL A 94 8.31 -12.80 3.76
CA VAL A 94 9.00 -12.42 2.52
C VAL A 94 10.51 -12.27 2.69
N GLN A 95 10.97 -11.84 3.87
CA GLN A 95 12.40 -11.74 4.18
C GLN A 95 13.10 -13.10 4.29
N ASN A 96 12.33 -14.19 4.42
CA ASN A 96 12.83 -15.57 4.44
C ASN A 96 12.65 -16.30 3.10
N ILE A 97 12.07 -15.66 2.09
CA ILE A 97 11.92 -16.25 0.75
C ILE A 97 13.23 -16.09 -0.03
N ASP A 98 13.60 -17.11 -0.80
CA ASP A 98 14.75 -17.07 -1.69
C ASP A 98 14.70 -15.86 -2.65
N VAL A 99 15.85 -15.20 -2.80
CA VAL A 99 15.98 -13.99 -3.60
C VAL A 99 15.65 -14.25 -5.09
N ASN A 100 16.01 -15.41 -5.64
CA ASN A 100 15.73 -15.74 -7.04
C ASN A 100 14.25 -16.00 -7.26
N ALA A 101 13.58 -16.66 -6.30
CA ALA A 101 12.13 -16.84 -6.33
C ALA A 101 11.40 -15.48 -6.36
N LEU A 102 11.82 -14.52 -5.53
CA LEU A 102 11.25 -13.16 -5.55
C LEU A 102 11.56 -12.41 -6.85
N LYS A 103 12.79 -12.50 -7.38
CA LYS A 103 13.18 -11.85 -8.64
C LYS A 103 12.32 -12.28 -9.82
N ILE A 104 11.93 -13.56 -9.87
CA ILE A 104 11.10 -14.10 -10.96
C ILE A 104 9.61 -13.87 -10.67
N GLY A 105 9.17 -14.12 -9.44
CA GLY A 105 7.74 -14.07 -9.09
C GLY A 105 7.17 -12.67 -8.99
N LEU A 106 7.94 -11.70 -8.47
CA LEU A 106 7.43 -10.36 -8.17
C LEU A 106 7.01 -9.58 -9.44
N PRO A 107 7.79 -9.57 -10.55
CA PRO A 107 7.35 -8.94 -11.80
C PRO A 107 6.07 -9.58 -12.37
N PHE A 108 5.97 -10.91 -12.34
CA PHE A 108 4.78 -11.63 -12.81
C PHE A 108 3.54 -11.28 -11.98
N LEU A 109 3.69 -11.24 -10.65
CA LEU A 109 2.62 -10.85 -9.74
C LEU A 109 2.15 -9.41 -10.01
N ILE A 110 3.09 -8.46 -10.14
CA ILE A 110 2.78 -7.05 -10.44
C ILE A 110 2.03 -6.93 -11.77
N PHE A 111 2.48 -7.67 -12.79
CA PHE A 111 1.83 -7.69 -14.10
C PHE A 111 0.41 -8.26 -14.03
N ALA A 112 0.20 -9.37 -13.33
CA ALA A 112 -1.11 -9.98 -13.14
C ALA A 112 -2.08 -9.05 -12.39
N ILE A 113 -1.61 -8.37 -11.35
CA ILE A 113 -2.40 -7.36 -10.63
C ILE A 113 -2.71 -6.17 -11.54
N GLY A 114 -1.73 -5.69 -12.31
CA GLY A 114 -1.94 -4.61 -13.27
C GLY A 114 -3.04 -4.93 -14.29
N ILE A 115 -3.05 -6.15 -14.84
CA ILE A 115 -4.12 -6.65 -15.71
C ILE A 115 -5.46 -6.66 -14.98
N TYR A 116 -5.50 -7.23 -13.77
CA TYR A 116 -6.74 -7.27 -13.00
C TYR A 116 -7.33 -5.86 -12.79
N PHE A 117 -6.50 -4.87 -12.46
CA PHE A 117 -6.95 -3.48 -12.29
C PHE A 117 -7.41 -2.84 -13.61
N LEU A 118 -6.75 -3.15 -14.72
CA LEU A 118 -7.13 -2.63 -16.03
C LEU A 118 -8.53 -3.10 -16.46
N PHE A 119 -8.92 -4.31 -16.05
CA PHE A 119 -10.23 -4.90 -16.38
C PHE A 119 -11.23 -4.90 -15.22
N SER A 120 -10.87 -4.33 -14.07
CA SER A 120 -11.75 -4.31 -12.90
C SER A 120 -12.95 -3.40 -13.16
N PRO A 121 -14.19 -3.87 -12.93
CA PRO A 121 -15.37 -3.05 -13.12
C PRO A 121 -15.45 -1.91 -12.08
N ASN A 122 -16.05 -0.78 -12.48
CA ASN A 122 -16.34 0.32 -11.56
C ASN A 122 -17.31 -0.13 -10.46
N ILE A 123 -16.91 0.10 -9.23
CA ILE A 123 -17.70 -0.23 -8.04
C ILE A 123 -18.72 0.89 -7.82
N GLY A 124 -20.01 0.56 -7.76
CA GLY A 124 -21.09 1.55 -7.66
C GLY A 124 -21.13 2.33 -6.33
N ASP A 125 -21.71 3.53 -6.38
CA ASP A 125 -21.64 4.57 -5.33
C ASP A 125 -22.63 4.45 -4.16
N GLN A 126 -23.49 3.43 -4.13
CA GLN A 126 -24.52 3.31 -3.10
C GLN A 126 -24.12 2.34 -1.98
N ASP A 127 -24.42 2.72 -0.73
CA ASP A 127 -24.31 1.83 0.42
C ASP A 127 -25.17 0.58 0.20
N ARG A 128 -24.59 -0.59 0.52
CA ARG A 128 -25.24 -1.89 0.42
C ARG A 128 -25.39 -2.50 1.81
N LYS A 129 -26.21 -3.55 1.91
CA LYS A 129 -26.31 -4.31 3.16
C LYS A 129 -24.97 -4.93 3.53
N GLN A 130 -24.55 -4.72 4.77
CA GLN A 130 -23.40 -5.37 5.39
C GLN A 130 -23.56 -6.89 5.30
N ARG A 131 -22.55 -7.60 4.79
CA ARG A 131 -22.57 -9.06 4.62
C ARG A 131 -21.88 -9.81 5.75
N ILE A 132 -20.84 -9.22 6.35
CA ILE A 132 -20.08 -9.82 7.46
C ILE A 132 -19.90 -8.83 8.62
N SER A 133 -19.59 -9.32 9.82
CA SER A 133 -19.33 -8.48 10.99
C SER A 133 -17.93 -7.83 10.94
N TYR A 134 -17.73 -6.72 11.67
CA TYR A 134 -16.42 -6.06 11.77
C TYR A 134 -15.30 -6.98 12.30
N PRO A 135 -15.52 -7.81 13.34
CA PRO A 135 -14.51 -8.77 13.78
C PRO A 135 -14.16 -9.79 12.69
N LEU A 136 -15.17 -10.36 12.02
CA LEU A 136 -14.93 -11.32 10.95
C LEU A 136 -14.16 -10.68 9.79
N PHE A 137 -14.50 -9.44 9.42
CA PHE A 137 -13.72 -8.66 8.45
C PHE A 137 -12.27 -8.49 8.91
N GLY A 138 -12.03 -8.13 10.17
CA GLY A 138 -10.70 -7.96 10.73
C GLY A 138 -9.85 -9.22 10.63
N PHE A 139 -10.38 -10.39 11.01
CA PHE A 139 -9.66 -11.66 10.96
C PHE A 139 -9.45 -12.19 9.54
N THR A 140 -10.31 -11.82 8.59
CA THR A 140 -10.22 -12.29 7.20
C THR A 140 -9.56 -11.24 6.31
N ALA A 141 -10.28 -10.20 5.91
CA ALA A 141 -9.79 -9.16 5.02
C ALA A 141 -8.70 -8.30 5.68
N GLY A 142 -8.86 -7.89 6.94
CA GLY A 142 -7.86 -7.08 7.66
C GLY A 142 -6.52 -7.78 7.77
N MET A 143 -6.49 -8.94 8.42
CA MET A 143 -5.26 -9.72 8.59
C MET A 143 -4.74 -10.28 7.27
N GLY A 144 -5.61 -10.79 6.40
CA GLY A 144 -5.21 -11.39 5.12
C GLY A 144 -4.64 -10.38 4.13
N LEU A 145 -5.28 -9.22 3.95
CA LEU A 145 -4.75 -8.16 3.11
C LEU A 145 -3.54 -7.47 3.76
N GLY A 146 -3.49 -7.41 5.09
CA GLY A 146 -2.28 -6.98 5.81
C GLY A 146 -1.11 -7.90 5.49
N PHE A 147 -1.31 -9.22 5.60
CA PHE A 147 -0.30 -10.21 5.24
C PHE A 147 0.14 -10.06 3.78
N TYR A 148 -0.80 -9.96 2.85
CA TYR A 148 -0.51 -9.71 1.44
C TYR A 148 0.29 -8.42 1.23
N ASP A 149 -0.07 -7.33 1.92
CA ASP A 149 0.67 -6.07 1.86
C ASP A 149 2.11 -6.25 2.37
N GLY A 150 2.27 -6.98 3.46
CA GLY A 150 3.58 -7.23 4.05
C GLY A 150 4.49 -8.11 3.20
N VAL A 151 3.92 -9.05 2.44
CA VAL A 151 4.70 -9.89 1.52
C VAL A 151 5.02 -9.14 0.23
N PHE A 152 4.03 -8.50 -0.41
CA PHE A 152 4.17 -7.97 -1.76
C PHE A 152 3.96 -6.47 -1.82
N GLY A 153 2.80 -5.97 -1.38
CA GLY A 153 2.50 -4.54 -1.30
C GLY A 153 1.71 -3.84 -2.43
N PRO A 154 1.75 -4.24 -3.71
CA PRO A 154 1.03 -3.50 -4.75
C PRO A 154 -0.50 -3.56 -4.57
N ALA A 155 -1.19 -2.48 -4.97
CA ALA A 155 -2.65 -2.40 -5.05
C ALA A 155 -3.47 -2.65 -3.76
N VAL A 156 -2.82 -2.65 -2.60
CA VAL A 156 -3.45 -2.93 -1.31
C VAL A 156 -4.55 -1.95 -0.95
N GLY A 157 -4.37 -0.65 -1.23
CA GLY A 157 -5.40 0.35 -0.98
C GLY A 157 -6.72 0.02 -1.68
N SER A 158 -6.66 -0.36 -2.95
CA SER A 158 -7.86 -0.68 -3.72
C SER A 158 -8.44 -2.05 -3.35
N PHE A 159 -7.62 -3.03 -2.98
CA PHE A 159 -8.13 -4.29 -2.42
C PHE A 159 -8.85 -4.09 -1.09
N TYR A 160 -8.34 -3.23 -0.21
CA TYR A 160 -9.09 -2.84 0.99
C TYR A 160 -10.39 -2.14 0.64
N THR A 161 -10.38 -1.17 -0.28
CA THR A 161 -11.60 -0.49 -0.74
C THR A 161 -12.62 -1.51 -1.27
N LEU A 162 -12.22 -2.42 -2.15
CA LEU A 162 -13.04 -3.52 -2.66
C LEU A 162 -13.61 -4.37 -1.52
N ALA A 163 -12.77 -4.78 -0.56
CA ALA A 163 -13.21 -5.57 0.58
C ALA A 163 -14.26 -4.82 1.43
N PHE A 164 -14.04 -3.53 1.72
CA PHE A 164 -15.01 -2.70 2.46
C PHE A 164 -16.34 -2.58 1.73
N VAL A 165 -16.32 -2.35 0.41
CA VAL A 165 -17.57 -2.25 -0.37
C VAL A 165 -18.30 -3.59 -0.45
N LEU A 166 -17.58 -4.68 -0.76
CA LEU A 166 -18.18 -5.98 -1.02
C LEU A 166 -18.63 -6.70 0.26
N LEU A 167 -17.91 -6.52 1.37
CA LEU A 167 -18.13 -7.30 2.60
C LEU A 167 -18.84 -6.50 3.69
N LEU A 168 -18.48 -5.22 3.85
CA LEU A 168 -19.10 -4.33 4.85
C LEU A 168 -20.17 -3.40 4.25
N GLY A 169 -20.35 -3.42 2.93
CA GLY A 169 -21.43 -2.70 2.25
C GLY A 169 -21.22 -1.18 2.21
N PHE A 170 -19.99 -0.71 2.40
CA PHE A 170 -19.69 0.73 2.38
C PHE A 170 -19.85 1.30 0.97
N ASN A 171 -20.32 2.55 0.86
CA ASN A 171 -20.12 3.36 -0.33
C ASN A 171 -18.62 3.60 -0.58
N LEU A 172 -18.29 3.98 -1.82
CA LEU A 172 -16.90 4.08 -2.28
C LEU A 172 -16.09 5.08 -1.43
N THR A 173 -16.65 6.25 -1.13
CA THR A 173 -16.00 7.29 -0.33
C THR A 173 -15.63 6.79 1.07
N LYS A 174 -16.57 6.14 1.76
CA LYS A 174 -16.32 5.57 3.09
C LYS A 174 -15.31 4.43 3.03
N ALA A 175 -15.40 3.57 2.01
CA ALA A 175 -14.48 2.47 1.80
C ALA A 175 -13.05 2.96 1.57
N VAL A 176 -12.84 3.95 0.70
CA VAL A 176 -11.53 4.58 0.45
C VAL A 176 -10.97 5.18 1.73
N ALA A 177 -11.77 5.91 2.50
CA ALA A 177 -11.34 6.52 3.75
C ALA A 177 -10.79 5.47 4.75
N HIS A 178 -11.51 4.36 4.93
CA HIS A 178 -11.11 3.28 5.83
C HIS A 178 -9.91 2.49 5.28
N ALA A 179 -9.90 2.24 3.97
CA ALA A 179 -8.81 1.56 3.28
C ALA A 179 -7.49 2.31 3.43
N LYS A 180 -7.49 3.65 3.37
CA LYS A 180 -6.26 4.44 3.57
C LYS A 180 -5.66 4.24 4.94
N VAL A 181 -6.48 4.20 6.00
CA VAL A 181 -5.99 3.95 7.37
C VAL A 181 -5.37 2.56 7.50
N LEU A 182 -6.00 1.51 6.94
CA LEU A 182 -5.45 0.16 6.98
C LEU A 182 -4.20 0.01 6.09
N ASN A 183 -4.16 0.68 4.94
CA ASN A 183 -3.00 0.72 4.05
C ASN A 183 -1.81 1.41 4.73
N PHE A 184 -2.03 2.54 5.43
CA PHE A 184 -0.98 3.16 6.23
C PHE A 184 -0.50 2.23 7.36
N THR A 185 -1.43 1.58 8.06
CA THR A 185 -1.12 0.65 9.15
C THR A 185 -0.22 -0.49 8.68
N SER A 186 -0.57 -1.11 7.56
CA SER A 186 0.19 -2.24 6.99
C SER A 186 1.55 -1.79 6.45
N ASN A 187 1.63 -0.67 5.73
CA ASN A 187 2.92 -0.11 5.30
C ASN A 187 3.83 0.23 6.49
N PHE A 188 3.28 0.84 7.54
CA PHE A 188 4.06 1.19 8.73
C PHE A 188 4.56 -0.07 9.46
N ALA A 189 3.71 -1.08 9.62
CA ALA A 189 4.10 -2.36 10.20
C ALA A 189 5.23 -3.00 9.37
N SER A 190 5.04 -3.15 8.06
CA SER A 190 6.04 -3.75 7.18
C SER A 190 7.34 -2.96 7.17
N LEU A 191 7.28 -1.63 7.11
CA LEU A 191 8.46 -0.78 7.19
C LEU A 191 9.27 -1.06 8.46
N LEU A 192 8.60 -1.15 9.62
CA LEU A 192 9.27 -1.43 10.90
C LEU A 192 10.01 -2.77 10.88
N PHE A 193 9.41 -3.82 10.31
CA PHE A 193 10.06 -5.13 10.21
C PHE A 193 11.12 -5.21 9.10
N PHE A 194 11.01 -4.45 8.01
CA PHE A 194 12.07 -4.32 7.01
C PHE A 194 13.26 -3.51 7.53
N ILE A 195 13.03 -2.51 8.39
CA ILE A 195 14.09 -1.79 9.09
C ILE A 195 14.89 -2.76 9.97
N PHE A 196 14.21 -3.62 10.72
CA PHE A 196 14.89 -4.64 11.54
C PHE A 196 15.68 -5.65 10.72
N GLY A 197 15.22 -5.99 9.51
CA GLY A 197 15.97 -6.84 8.58
C GLY A 197 17.05 -6.11 7.77
N GLY A 198 17.24 -4.80 7.97
CA GLY A 198 18.24 -4.01 7.22
C GLY A 198 17.94 -3.86 5.72
N ALA A 199 16.69 -4.07 5.31
CA ALA A 199 16.29 -4.12 3.90
C ALA A 199 15.65 -2.80 3.43
N VAL A 200 16.22 -1.65 3.82
CA VAL A 200 15.72 -0.31 3.46
C VAL A 200 16.87 0.57 3.01
N VAL A 201 16.74 1.15 1.81
CA VAL A 201 17.66 2.21 1.34
C VAL A 201 17.08 3.55 1.74
N TRP A 202 17.60 4.13 2.81
CA TRP A 202 17.09 5.36 3.41
C TRP A 202 17.10 6.56 2.46
N GLU A 203 18.20 6.77 1.74
CA GLU A 203 18.36 7.90 0.81
C GLU A 203 17.27 7.89 -0.27
N ILE A 204 17.14 6.78 -0.99
CA ILE A 204 16.10 6.59 -2.01
C ILE A 204 14.71 6.69 -1.37
N GLY A 205 14.49 5.99 -0.26
CA GLY A 205 13.19 5.89 0.38
C GLY A 205 12.66 7.24 0.85
N PHE A 206 13.49 8.11 1.41
CA PHE A 206 13.08 9.47 1.81
C PHE A 206 12.79 10.37 0.61
N ILE A 207 13.59 10.29 -0.45
CA ILE A 207 13.36 11.10 -1.66
C ILE A 207 12.04 10.69 -2.32
N MET A 208 11.83 9.39 -2.47
CA MET A 208 10.56 8.86 -2.97
C MET A 208 9.39 9.18 -2.04
N LEU A 209 9.60 9.16 -0.71
CA LEU A 209 8.56 9.55 0.28
C LEU A 209 8.06 10.98 0.02
N ILE A 210 8.98 11.92 -0.22
CA ILE A 210 8.63 13.31 -0.54
C ILE A 210 7.83 13.37 -1.84
N GLY A 211 8.30 12.70 -2.90
CA GLY A 211 7.57 12.62 -4.17
C GLY A 211 6.17 12.04 -4.00
N GLN A 212 6.06 10.91 -3.32
CA GLN A 212 4.79 10.25 -3.01
C GLN A 212 3.85 11.15 -2.22
N PHE A 213 4.36 11.90 -1.23
CA PHE A 213 3.57 12.85 -0.44
C PHE A 213 3.02 13.99 -1.31
N ILE A 214 3.85 14.56 -2.19
CA ILE A 214 3.44 15.63 -3.14
C ILE A 214 2.36 15.09 -4.08
N GLY A 215 2.64 13.97 -4.75
CA GLY A 215 1.69 13.32 -5.66
C GLY A 215 0.36 13.00 -4.99
N ALA A 216 0.41 12.41 -3.79
CA ALA A 216 -0.79 12.06 -3.04
C ALA A 216 -1.56 13.27 -2.51
N THR A 217 -0.92 14.44 -2.39
CA THR A 217 -1.61 15.68 -2.02
C THR A 217 -2.33 16.27 -3.23
N LEU A 218 -1.68 16.28 -4.39
CA LEU A 218 -2.31 16.71 -5.66
C LEU A 218 -3.49 15.82 -6.06
N GLY A 219 -3.37 14.50 -5.90
CA GLY A 219 -4.45 13.56 -6.25
C GLY A 219 -5.69 13.69 -5.37
N ARG A 220 -5.59 14.29 -4.17
CA ARG A 220 -6.75 14.54 -3.28
C ARG A 220 -7.70 15.62 -3.79
N GLU A 221 -7.38 16.34 -4.84
CA GLU A 221 -8.28 17.35 -5.41
C GLU A 221 -9.20 16.76 -6.50
N TRP A 222 -9.05 15.47 -6.81
CA TRP A 222 -9.69 14.79 -7.94
C TRP A 222 -10.79 13.77 -7.54
N TRP A 223 -11.31 13.86 -6.31
CA TRP A 223 -12.44 13.08 -5.78
C TRP A 223 -13.44 14.03 -5.10
#